data_AF-A0A947ML29-F1
#
_entry.id   AF-A0A947ML29-F1
#
_cell.length_a   1.000
_cell.length_b   1.000
_cell.length_c   1.000
_cell.angle_alpha   90.00
_cell.angle_beta   90.00
_cell.angle_gamma   90.00
#
_symmetry.space_group_name_H-M   'P 1'
#
loop_
_entity.id
_entity.type
_entity.pdbx_description
1 polymer ?
#
loop_
_entity_poly.entity_id
_entity_poly.type
_entity_poly.pdbx_seq_one_letter_code
_entity_poly.pdbx_strand_id
1 'polypeptide(L)'
;MDGENSYIQNLFCDSFAGFGATVPELLSFALDEVGLMDEKTLVNGKSARELAESFYRKRNRVRQNSRLGNLLIQEGIISKEQLIAALSYHVSEDVPLGEALLRLNLCGQTELEWALKHQASLRSRIG
;
A
#
# COMPACT_ATOMS: atom_id res chain seq x y z
N MET A 1 -6.92 31.49 -30.48
CA MET A 1 -7.85 30.38 -30.18
C MET A 1 -7.53 29.97 -28.77
N ASP A 2 -8.24 30.52 -27.80
CA ASP A 2 -8.16 30.04 -26.43
C ASP A 2 -8.76 28.64 -26.44
N GLY A 3 -7.90 27.63 -26.35
CA GLY A 3 -8.32 26.23 -26.35
C GLY A 3 -9.28 25.99 -25.19
N GLU A 4 -10.35 25.23 -25.43
CA GLU A 4 -11.28 24.82 -24.39
C GLU A 4 -10.52 24.15 -23.24
N ASN A 5 -10.45 24.84 -22.11
CA ASN A 5 -9.88 24.27 -20.90
C ASN A 5 -10.77 23.10 -20.46
N SER A 6 -10.18 21.92 -20.35
CA SER A 6 -10.84 20.76 -19.74
C SER A 6 -10.66 20.82 -18.23
N TYR A 7 -11.77 20.75 -17.49
CA TYR A 7 -11.77 20.77 -16.03
C TYR A 7 -12.18 19.39 -15.48
N ILE A 8 -11.40 18.87 -14.53
CA ILE A 8 -11.73 17.67 -13.78
C ILE A 8 -12.20 18.10 -12.40
N GLN A 9 -13.42 17.70 -12.02
CA GLN A 9 -14.06 18.06 -10.75
C GLN A 9 -14.65 16.80 -10.09
N ASN A 10 -14.99 16.90 -8.80
CA ASN A 10 -15.59 15.80 -8.01
C ASN A 10 -14.75 14.51 -7.95
N LEU A 11 -13.42 14.65 -7.97
CA LEU A 11 -12.50 13.52 -7.74
C LEU A 11 -12.66 13.03 -6.29
N PHE A 12 -13.08 11.77 -6.13
CA PHE A 12 -13.13 11.13 -4.82
C PHE A 12 -11.71 10.77 -4.37
N CYS A 13 -11.16 11.55 -3.45
CA CYS A 13 -9.77 11.45 -3.03
C CYS A 13 -9.58 10.75 -1.68
N ASP A 14 -10.66 10.52 -0.93
CA ASP A 14 -10.58 10.09 0.48
C ASP A 14 -9.88 8.73 0.66
N SER A 15 -10.12 7.79 -0.27
CA SER A 15 -9.42 6.50 -0.29
C SER A 15 -7.90 6.68 -0.41
N PHE A 16 -7.44 7.70 -1.15
CA PHE A 16 -6.02 7.93 -1.43
C PHE A 16 -5.36 8.88 -0.43
N ALA A 17 -6.14 9.79 0.17
CA ALA A 17 -5.71 10.68 1.24
C ALA A 17 -5.20 9.89 2.45
N GLY A 18 -5.76 8.70 2.69
CA GLY A 18 -5.38 7.83 3.80
C GLY A 18 -3.89 7.44 3.85
N PHE A 19 -3.18 7.55 2.73
CA PHE A 19 -1.73 7.33 2.66
C PHE A 19 -0.93 8.54 2.14
N GLY A 20 -1.54 9.73 2.19
CA GLY A 20 -0.88 10.99 1.86
C GLY A 20 -0.71 11.25 0.36
N ALA A 21 -1.50 10.59 -0.50
CA ALA A 21 -1.55 10.95 -1.91
C ALA A 21 -2.30 12.27 -2.11
N THR A 22 -1.82 13.06 -3.06
CA THR A 22 -2.42 14.33 -3.46
C THR A 22 -3.27 14.16 -4.73
N VAL A 23 -4.17 15.10 -5.00
CA VAL A 23 -4.99 15.07 -6.22
C VAL A 23 -4.15 15.08 -7.51
N PRO A 24 -3.08 15.90 -7.65
CA PRO A 24 -2.20 15.84 -8.82
C PRO A 24 -1.52 14.49 -9.01
N GLU A 25 -1.13 13.83 -7.92
CA GLU A 25 -0.55 12.48 -7.96
C GLU A 25 -1.58 11.44 -8.43
N LEU A 26 -2.82 11.51 -7.94
CA LEU A 26 -3.91 10.63 -8.36
C LEU A 26 -4.24 10.81 -9.84
N LEU A 27 -4.33 12.06 -10.31
CA LEU A 27 -4.61 12.35 -11.70
C LEU A 27 -3.48 11.85 -12.60
N SER A 28 -2.23 12.08 -12.20
CA SER A 28 -1.07 11.61 -12.97
C SER A 28 -1.01 10.08 -13.04
N PHE A 29 -1.33 9.40 -11.94
CA PHE A 29 -1.48 7.95 -11.91
C PHE A 29 -2.59 7.47 -12.86
N ALA A 30 -3.77 8.11 -12.84
CA ALA A 30 -4.86 7.72 -13.72
C ALA A 30 -4.50 7.87 -15.20
N LEU A 31 -3.81 8.96 -15.57
CA LEU A 31 -3.34 9.20 -16.95
C LEU A 31 -2.31 8.16 -17.40
N ASP A 32 -1.40 7.76 -16.51
CA ASP A 32 -0.40 6.71 -16.75
C ASP A 32 -1.08 5.34 -16.99
N GLU A 33 -2.01 4.95 -16.12
CA GLU A 33 -2.72 3.65 -16.22
C GLU A 33 -3.53 3.49 -17.52
N VAL A 34 -4.10 4.57 -18.04
CA VAL A 34 -4.84 4.54 -19.32
C VAL A 34 -3.94 4.81 -20.54
N GLY A 35 -2.63 4.99 -20.34
CA GLY A 35 -1.67 5.24 -21.42
C GLY A 35 -1.82 6.60 -22.11
N LEU A 36 -2.43 7.59 -21.44
CA LEU A 36 -2.61 8.95 -21.96
C LEU A 36 -1.52 9.93 -21.52
N MET A 37 -0.53 9.47 -20.74
CA MET A 37 0.59 10.27 -20.30
C MET A 37 1.75 10.21 -21.32
N ASP A 38 2.30 11.37 -21.68
CA ASP A 38 3.55 11.51 -22.44
C ASP A 38 4.65 12.19 -21.60
N GLU A 39 5.87 12.30 -22.15
CA GLU A 39 7.02 12.90 -21.45
C GLU A 39 6.84 14.39 -21.10
N LYS A 40 5.96 15.10 -21.81
CA LYS A 40 5.72 16.54 -21.65
C LYS A 40 4.44 16.83 -20.86
N THR A 41 3.73 15.81 -20.43
CA THR A 41 2.45 15.95 -19.74
C THR A 41 2.70 16.64 -18.39
N LEU A 42 2.03 17.77 -18.19
CA LEU A 42 2.10 18.54 -16.95
C LEU A 42 0.76 18.48 -16.24
N VAL A 43 0.79 18.21 -14.94
CA VAL A 43 -0.36 18.37 -14.04
C VAL A 43 -0.05 19.50 -13.07
N ASN A 44 -0.84 20.57 -13.12
CA ASN A 44 -0.61 21.79 -12.35
C ASN A 44 0.82 22.36 -12.51
N GLY A 45 1.33 22.35 -13.75
CA GLY A 45 2.66 22.87 -14.09
C GLY A 45 3.84 22.00 -13.62
N LYS A 46 3.57 20.81 -13.04
CA LYS A 46 4.60 19.84 -12.65
C LYS A 46 4.57 18.62 -13.55
N SER A 47 5.70 17.94 -13.69
CA SER A 47 5.80 16.69 -14.44
C SER A 47 4.80 15.66 -13.92
N ALA A 48 3.90 15.20 -14.80
CA ALA A 48 2.95 14.14 -14.47
C ALA A 48 3.68 12.84 -14.11
N ARG A 49 4.76 12.53 -14.81
CA ARG A 49 5.58 11.34 -14.55
C ARG A 49 6.13 11.33 -13.11
N GLU A 50 6.71 12.44 -12.65
CA GLU A 50 7.24 12.54 -11.29
C GLU A 50 6.15 12.40 -10.22
N LEU A 51 4.97 12.96 -10.49
CA LEU A 51 3.80 12.85 -9.62
C LEU A 51 3.28 11.40 -9.56
N ALA A 52 3.19 10.71 -10.70
CA ALA A 52 2.83 9.30 -10.75
C ALA A 52 3.85 8.43 -9.99
N GLU A 53 5.16 8.64 -10.19
CA GLU A 53 6.21 7.95 -9.44
C GLU A 53 6.11 8.20 -7.92
N SER A 54 5.80 9.43 -7.51
CA SER A 54 5.51 9.75 -6.10
C SER A 54 4.31 8.96 -5.58
N PHE A 55 3.21 8.89 -6.35
CA PHE A 55 2.04 8.09 -6.01
C PHE A 55 2.38 6.61 -5.80
N TYR A 56 3.05 5.98 -6.77
CA TYR A 56 3.44 4.57 -6.68
C TYR A 56 4.33 4.29 -5.46
N ARG A 57 5.26 5.19 -5.14
CA ARG A 57 6.09 5.07 -3.94
C ARG A 57 5.25 5.10 -2.66
N LYS A 58 4.31 6.05 -2.53
CA LYS A 58 3.42 6.16 -1.36
C LYS A 58 2.53 4.92 -1.22
N ARG A 59 1.89 4.50 -2.32
CA ARG A 59 1.05 3.29 -2.37
C ARG A 59 1.85 2.05 -1.97
N ASN A 60 3.06 1.88 -2.51
CA ASN A 60 3.92 0.74 -2.19
C ASN A 60 4.35 0.73 -0.73
N ARG A 61 4.67 1.89 -0.12
CA ARG A 61 4.98 1.96 1.31
C ARG A 61 3.84 1.44 2.17
N VAL A 62 2.60 1.83 1.89
CA VAL A 62 1.45 1.36 2.69
C VAL A 62 1.14 -0.10 2.44
N ARG A 63 1.30 -0.58 1.19
CA ARG A 63 1.22 -2.02 0.91
C ARG A 63 2.29 -2.83 1.65
N GLN A 64 3.51 -2.30 1.79
CA GLN A 64 4.57 -2.94 2.56
C GLN A 64 4.25 -2.92 4.06
N ASN A 65 3.88 -1.78 4.61
CA ASN A 65 3.60 -1.64 6.04
C ASN A 65 2.38 -2.46 6.47
N SER A 66 1.38 -2.65 5.59
CA SER A 66 0.21 -3.49 5.88
C SER A 66 0.47 -5.01 5.77
N ARG A 67 1.67 -5.46 5.40
CA ARG A 67 2.00 -6.89 5.40
C ARG A 67 1.98 -7.42 6.84
N LEU A 68 1.40 -8.60 7.04
CA LEU A 68 1.16 -9.17 8.37
C LEU A 68 2.46 -9.22 9.19
N GLY A 69 3.53 -9.77 8.61
CA GLY A 69 4.83 -9.84 9.28
C GLY A 69 5.42 -8.47 9.62
N ASN A 70 5.22 -7.45 8.76
CA ASN A 70 5.72 -6.11 9.03
C ASN A 70 4.93 -5.43 10.16
N LEU A 71 3.61 -5.63 10.22
CA LEU A 71 2.77 -5.14 11.32
C LEU A 71 3.21 -5.75 12.65
N LEU A 72 3.41 -7.06 12.69
CA LEU A 72 3.86 -7.77 13.89
C LEU A 72 5.24 -7.30 14.34
N ILE A 73 6.16 -6.99 13.41
CA ILE A 73 7.47 -6.41 13.73
C ILE A 73 7.34 -4.98 14.24
N GLN A 74 6.49 -4.16 13.62
CA GLN A 74 6.30 -2.76 13.99
C GLN A 74 5.75 -2.59 15.41
N GLU A 75 4.87 -3.49 15.84
CA GLU A 75 4.35 -3.52 17.21
C GLU A 75 5.26 -4.25 18.20
N GLY A 76 6.40 -4.78 17.76
CA GLY A 76 7.33 -5.52 18.61
C GLY A 76 6.82 -6.89 19.08
N ILE A 77 5.80 -7.45 18.43
CA ILE A 77 5.24 -8.78 18.73
C ILE A 77 6.23 -9.87 18.28
N ILE A 78 6.86 -9.69 17.12
CA ILE A 78 7.90 -10.58 16.60
C ILE A 78 9.13 -9.81 16.12
N SER A 79 10.29 -10.46 16.12
CA SER A 79 11.51 -9.95 15.48
C SER A 79 11.56 -10.30 13.98
N LYS A 80 12.51 -9.69 13.26
CA LYS A 80 12.78 -10.05 11.85
C LYS A 80 13.23 -11.49 11.70
N GLU A 81 14.07 -11.96 12.62
CA GLU A 81 14.61 -13.32 12.63
C GLU A 81 13.48 -14.34 12.88
N GLN A 82 12.57 -14.03 13.80
CA GLN A 82 11.37 -14.84 14.05
C GLN A 82 10.44 -14.88 12.83
N LEU A 83 10.26 -13.75 12.13
CA LEU A 83 9.51 -13.73 10.88
C LEU A 83 10.17 -14.61 9.81
N ILE A 84 11.50 -14.59 9.68
CA ILE A 84 12.23 -15.44 8.72
C ILE A 84 12.03 -16.94 9.05
N ALA A 85 12.07 -17.29 10.33
CA ALA A 85 11.80 -18.66 10.78
C ALA A 85 10.35 -19.09 10.43
N ALA A 86 9.36 -18.24 10.70
CA ALA A 86 7.97 -18.49 10.32
C ALA A 86 7.76 -18.58 8.81
N LEU A 87 8.46 -17.74 8.03
CA LEU A 87 8.50 -17.79 6.57
C LEU A 87 9.01 -19.12 6.04
N SER A 88 10.09 -19.62 6.65
CA SER A 88 10.67 -20.91 6.27
C SER A 88 9.74 -22.07 6.61
N TYR A 89 9.15 -22.05 7.81
CA TYR A 89 8.24 -23.09 8.30
C TYR A 89 6.95 -23.18 7.50
N HIS A 90 6.31 -22.05 7.19
CA HIS A 90 5.03 -22.09 6.47
C HIS A 90 5.20 -22.62 5.04
N VAL A 91 6.36 -22.40 4.42
CA VAL A 91 6.69 -22.96 3.10
C VAL A 91 6.98 -24.45 3.20
N SER A 92 7.75 -24.88 4.21
CA SER A 92 8.10 -26.31 4.36
C SER A 92 6.89 -27.18 4.72
N GLU A 93 5.98 -26.65 5.53
CA GLU A 93 4.80 -27.37 6.02
C GLU A 93 3.53 -27.10 5.20
N ASP A 94 3.61 -26.26 4.17
CA ASP A 94 2.47 -25.83 3.33
C ASP A 94 1.27 -25.31 4.15
N VAL A 95 1.54 -24.42 5.10
CA VAL A 95 0.52 -23.78 5.96
C VAL A 95 0.50 -22.26 5.76
N PRO A 96 -0.60 -21.57 6.13
CA PRO A 96 -0.61 -20.11 6.16
C PRO A 96 0.42 -19.53 7.13
N LEU A 97 1.01 -18.37 6.81
CA LEU A 97 1.96 -17.68 7.70
C LEU A 97 1.41 -17.43 9.11
N GLY A 98 0.12 -17.06 9.23
CA GLY A 98 -0.52 -16.86 10.52
C GLY A 98 -0.53 -18.13 11.37
N GLU A 99 -0.77 -19.28 10.75
CA GLU A 99 -0.73 -20.58 11.43
C GLU A 99 0.69 -20.96 11.82
N ALA A 100 1.68 -20.74 10.96
CA ALA A 100 3.09 -20.95 11.28
C ALA A 100 3.54 -20.13 12.50
N LEU A 101 3.12 -18.86 12.60
CA LEU A 101 3.43 -17.99 13.74
C LEU A 101 2.88 -18.54 15.06
N LEU A 102 1.67 -19.09 15.06
CA LEU A 102 1.05 -19.73 16.23
C LEU A 102 1.74 -21.05 16.58
N ARG A 103 1.99 -21.91 15.59
CA ARG A 103 2.63 -23.23 15.80
C ARG A 103 4.06 -23.11 16.32
N LEU A 104 4.79 -22.08 15.91
CA LEU A 104 6.12 -21.75 16.41
C LEU A 104 6.08 -20.96 17.74
N ASN A 105 4.89 -20.69 18.29
CA ASN A 105 4.67 -19.94 19.51
C ASN A 105 5.35 -18.56 19.50
N LEU A 106 5.38 -17.92 18.32
CA LEU A 106 6.00 -16.60 18.10
C LEU A 106 5.03 -15.45 18.41
N CYS A 107 3.73 -15.69 18.28
CA CYS A 107 2.68 -14.78 18.74
C CYS A 107 1.49 -15.60 19.26
N GLY A 108 0.64 -14.96 20.07
CA GLY A 108 -0.62 -15.53 20.54
C GLY A 108 -1.77 -15.32 19.55
N GLN A 109 -2.87 -16.04 19.78
CA GLN A 109 -4.10 -15.93 18.99
C GLN A 109 -4.64 -14.49 18.96
N THR A 110 -4.68 -13.83 20.12
CA THR A 110 -5.18 -12.45 20.25
C THR A 110 -4.35 -11.45 19.46
N GLU A 111 -3.02 -11.61 19.45
CA GLU A 111 -2.08 -10.75 18.72
C GLU A 111 -2.23 -10.94 17.21
N LEU A 112 -2.36 -12.20 16.77
CA LEU A 112 -2.61 -12.51 15.36
C LEU A 112 -3.95 -11.95 14.88
N GLU A 113 -5.02 -12.12 15.66
CA GLU A 113 -6.34 -11.57 15.33
C GLU A 113 -6.33 -10.06 15.24
N TRP A 114 -5.65 -9.40 16.19
CA TRP A 114 -5.44 -7.95 16.14
C TRP A 114 -4.71 -7.55 14.85
N ALA A 115 -3.61 -8.22 14.51
CA ALA A 115 -2.79 -7.88 13.35
C ALA A 115 -3.54 -8.10 12.02
N LEU A 116 -4.36 -9.16 11.93
CA LEU A 116 -5.21 -9.44 10.77
C LEU A 116 -6.32 -8.39 10.61
N LYS A 117 -6.99 -7.99 11.70
CA LYS A 117 -7.99 -6.90 11.67
C LYS A 117 -7.34 -5.58 11.26
N HIS A 118 -6.15 -5.28 11.80
CA HIS A 118 -5.41 -4.07 11.46
C HIS A 118 -4.98 -4.08 9.98
N GLN A 119 -4.47 -5.20 9.48
CA GLN A 119 -4.15 -5.38 8.05
C GLN A 119 -5.38 -5.15 7.16
N ALA A 120 -6.53 -5.73 7.50
CA ALA A 120 -7.75 -5.59 6.72
C ALA A 120 -8.20 -4.12 6.64
N SER A 121 -8.17 -3.41 7.77
CA SER A 121 -8.48 -1.97 7.85
C SER A 121 -7.50 -1.11 7.04
N LEU A 122 -6.21 -1.44 7.02
CA LEU A 122 -5.24 -0.73 6.19
C LEU A 122 -5.47 -0.99 4.69
N ARG A 123 -5.84 -2.22 4.31
CA ARG A 123 -6.05 -2.60 2.91
C ARG A 123 -7.34 -2.07 2.31
N SER A 124 -8.41 -1.97 3.10
CA SER A 124 -9.67 -1.35 2.64
C SER A 124 -9.50 0.13 2.25
N ARG A 125 -8.44 0.78 2.73
CA ARG A 125 -8.06 2.15 2.38
C ARG A 125 -7.14 2.24 1.15
N ILE A 126 -6.77 1.12 0.53
CA ILE A 126 -5.84 1.08 -0.62
C ILE A 126 -6.48 0.42 -1.84
N GLY A 127 -7.53 -0.38 -1.62
CA GLY A 127 -8.30 -1.09 -2.65
C GLY A 127 -9.34 -0.22 -3.34
#